data_AF-A0A3G9JW13-F1
#
_entry.id   AF-A0A3G9JW13-F1
#
_cell.length_a   1.000
_cell.length_b   1.000
_cell.length_c   1.000
_cell.angle_alpha   90.00
_cell.angle_beta   90.00
_cell.angle_gamma   90.00
#
_symmetry.space_group_name_H-M   'P 1'
#
loop_
_entity.id
_entity.type
_entity.pdbx_description
1 polymer ?
#
loop_
_entity_poly.entity_id
_entity_poly.type
_entity_poly.pdbx_seq_one_letter_code
_entity_poly.pdbx_strand_id
1 'polypeptide(L)'
;MSKSHYFGGKPNYLKFALKSAADFNNTVVLIGDDTNKDFWQNHWDTTLVEFDKFQNFQKCYVHMSTNSQKFEIACFKRFFCLEKWMKEKDEKKIFLLDGDIVTFADYSKEACPILPNDCIATLMTPTPKNQDNNFLWASSPHFSYWTLEALEDFTDFCIRAYSNKNIRDKLEAKWQWHIDNHKPGGICDMTLLYLWSKDNSKVANLTTVINNNMTLDHNINSSTNYLEDEYQMQFGLKKLIFKNGIPYGYNKNLNKEIKFLCIHCQGRAKSVMRFLYYKQLRDFYYIGNLVQATKAKMKLLIKKIISNK
;
A
#
# COMPACT_ATOMS: atom_id res chain seq x y z
N MET A 1 -12.20 7.97 -4.94
CA MET A 1 -10.94 7.77 -5.70
C MET A 1 -9.78 8.39 -4.94
N SER A 2 -8.93 7.57 -4.31
CA SER A 2 -7.64 8.02 -3.78
C SER A 2 -6.56 7.70 -4.80
N LYS A 3 -5.92 8.73 -5.38
CA LYS A 3 -4.78 8.55 -6.28
C LYS A 3 -3.51 8.29 -5.44
N SER A 4 -2.74 7.27 -5.77
CA SER A 4 -1.53 6.84 -5.03
C SER A 4 -0.33 6.65 -5.95
N HIS A 5 -0.20 7.46 -7.00
CA HIS A 5 0.96 7.45 -7.90
C HIS A 5 1.29 8.90 -8.27
N TYR A 6 2.49 9.37 -7.92
CA TYR A 6 2.91 10.77 -8.13
C TYR A 6 3.61 10.94 -9.47
N PHE A 7 2.93 10.51 -10.53
CA PHE A 7 3.16 11.10 -11.84
C PHE A 7 2.21 12.30 -11.95
N GLY A 8 2.75 13.52 -11.96
CA GLY A 8 1.99 14.75 -12.14
C GLY A 8 1.45 15.43 -10.88
N GLY A 9 2.14 15.39 -9.72
CA GLY A 9 1.72 16.19 -8.57
C GLY A 9 2.61 16.16 -7.32
N LYS A 10 2.59 17.26 -6.55
CA LYS A 10 3.30 17.47 -5.28
C LYS A 10 2.32 17.58 -4.09
N PRO A 11 1.57 16.53 -3.71
CA PRO A 11 0.57 16.68 -2.66
C PRO A 11 1.23 16.92 -1.30
N ASN A 12 0.61 17.78 -0.50
CA ASN A 12 1.16 18.24 0.77
C ASN A 12 1.51 17.13 1.77
N TYR A 13 0.88 15.96 1.67
CA TYR A 13 1.13 14.85 2.59
C TYR A 13 2.38 14.03 2.22
N LEU A 14 2.82 14.05 0.95
CA LEU A 14 3.98 13.29 0.47
C LEU A 14 5.27 13.68 1.20
N LYS A 15 5.39 14.95 1.60
CA LYS A 15 6.55 15.42 2.39
C LYS A 15 6.66 14.70 3.74
N PHE A 16 5.54 14.27 4.33
CA PHE A 16 5.58 13.54 5.60
C PHE A 16 6.04 12.10 5.39
N ALA A 17 5.65 11.45 4.29
CA ALA A 17 6.18 10.14 3.93
C ALA A 17 7.71 10.20 3.76
N LEU A 18 8.19 11.10 2.90
CA LEU A 18 9.63 11.24 2.61
C LEU A 18 10.44 11.61 3.85
N LYS A 19 10.00 12.62 4.63
CA LYS A 19 10.70 13.02 5.86
C LYS A 19 10.70 11.89 6.89
N SER A 20 9.56 11.23 7.13
CA SER A 20 9.52 10.11 8.07
C SER A 20 10.41 8.95 7.63
N ALA A 21 10.53 8.67 6.32
CA ALA A 21 11.45 7.67 5.83
C ALA A 21 12.91 8.07 6.09
N ALA A 22 13.26 9.33 5.82
CA ALA A 22 14.61 9.87 5.98
C ALA A 22 15.04 10.02 7.44
N ASP A 23 14.09 10.21 8.37
CA ASP A 23 14.37 10.26 9.80
C ASP A 23 14.90 8.90 10.34
N PHE A 24 14.63 7.80 9.64
CA PHE A 24 14.99 6.44 10.06
C PHE A 24 15.95 5.71 9.09
N ASN A 25 16.01 6.12 7.82
CA ASN A 25 16.74 5.41 6.77
C ASN A 25 17.70 6.34 6.04
N ASN A 26 18.90 5.85 5.73
CA ASN A 26 19.96 6.66 5.13
C ASN A 26 19.67 7.10 3.69
N THR A 27 19.03 6.22 2.90
CA THR A 27 18.77 6.46 1.49
C THR A 27 17.27 6.43 1.23
N VAL A 28 16.72 7.57 0.80
CA VAL A 28 15.33 7.71 0.36
C VAL A 28 15.33 8.33 -1.01
N VAL A 29 14.80 7.60 -1.99
CA VAL A 29 14.71 8.03 -3.39
C VAL A 29 13.25 8.31 -3.71
N LEU A 30 12.96 9.48 -4.28
CA LEU A 30 11.66 9.77 -4.86
C LEU A 30 11.72 9.43 -6.35
N ILE A 31 10.99 8.41 -6.78
CA ILE A 31 10.79 8.12 -8.21
C ILE A 31 9.55 8.89 -8.67
N GLY A 32 9.75 9.81 -9.61
CA GLY A 32 8.70 10.72 -10.08
C GLY A 32 8.96 11.22 -11.50
N ASP A 33 8.34 12.33 -11.86
CA ASP A 33 8.58 13.05 -13.11
C ASP A 33 9.03 14.50 -12.84
N ASP A 34 9.20 15.32 -13.87
CA ASP A 34 9.67 16.71 -13.75
C ASP A 34 8.76 17.53 -12.83
N THR A 35 7.49 17.13 -12.66
CA THR A 35 6.59 17.81 -11.72
C THR A 35 6.99 17.61 -10.27
N ASN A 36 7.94 16.73 -9.95
CA ASN A 36 8.45 16.47 -8.61
C ASN A 36 9.92 16.90 -8.40
N LYS A 37 10.58 17.50 -9.40
CA LYS A 37 12.04 17.77 -9.37
C LYS A 37 12.53 18.52 -8.11
N ASP A 38 11.81 19.53 -7.65
CA ASP A 38 12.21 20.33 -6.48
C ASP A 38 11.62 19.81 -5.17
N PHE A 39 10.98 18.64 -5.18
CA PHE A 39 10.25 18.14 -4.01
C PHE A 39 11.15 17.33 -3.06
N TRP A 40 12.18 16.67 -3.59
CA TRP A 40 13.08 15.84 -2.81
C TRP A 40 14.49 15.84 -3.40
N GLN A 41 15.52 15.92 -2.55
CA GLN A 41 16.91 16.04 -3.00
C GLN A 41 17.39 14.86 -3.84
N ASN A 42 16.94 13.65 -3.50
CA ASN A 42 17.29 12.42 -4.21
C ASN A 42 16.10 11.97 -5.07
N HIS A 43 15.83 12.76 -6.12
CA HIS A 43 14.75 12.52 -7.07
C HIS A 43 15.29 11.85 -8.33
N TRP A 44 14.66 10.75 -8.74
CA TRP A 44 14.90 10.15 -10.05
C TRP A 44 13.76 10.52 -10.99
N ASP A 45 14.07 11.41 -11.93
CA ASP A 45 13.13 11.92 -12.92
C ASP A 45 12.97 10.93 -14.08
N THR A 46 11.74 10.44 -14.25
CA THR A 46 11.37 9.47 -15.29
C THR A 46 10.92 10.11 -16.60
N THR A 47 10.91 11.45 -16.72
CA THR A 47 10.30 12.19 -17.84
C THR A 47 10.92 11.86 -19.20
N LEU A 48 12.25 11.74 -19.24
CA LEU A 48 13.02 11.44 -20.45
C LEU A 48 13.50 9.99 -20.51
N VAL A 49 13.02 9.15 -19.58
CA VAL A 49 13.47 7.77 -19.46
C VAL A 49 12.59 6.87 -20.34
N GLU A 50 13.21 6.12 -21.24
CA GLU A 50 12.50 5.15 -22.08
C GLU A 50 12.30 3.82 -21.34
N PHE A 51 11.06 3.30 -21.38
CA PHE A 51 10.67 2.08 -20.70
C PHE A 51 10.15 1.03 -21.70
N ASP A 52 11.02 0.44 -22.52
CA ASP A 52 10.64 -0.52 -23.58
C ASP A 52 9.79 -1.68 -23.06
N LYS A 53 10.14 -2.25 -21.91
CA LYS A 53 9.38 -3.34 -21.27
C LYS A 53 7.96 -2.88 -20.88
N PHE A 54 7.81 -1.65 -20.41
CA PHE A 54 6.50 -1.06 -20.12
C PHE A 54 5.72 -0.76 -21.40
N GLN A 55 6.36 -0.28 -22.46
CA GLN A 55 5.72 -0.10 -23.77
C GLN A 55 5.20 -1.45 -24.31
N ASN A 56 5.95 -2.54 -24.12
CA ASN A 56 5.49 -3.89 -24.47
C ASN A 56 4.29 -4.34 -23.63
N PHE A 57 4.30 -4.07 -22.32
CA PHE A 57 3.11 -4.27 -21.48
C PHE A 57 1.90 -3.49 -21.99
N GLN A 58 2.07 -2.23 -22.37
CA GLN A 58 0.98 -1.40 -22.90
C GLN A 58 0.36 -1.97 -24.19
N LYS A 59 1.14 -2.64 -25.04
CA LYS A 59 0.65 -3.26 -26.28
C LYS A 59 -0.32 -4.43 -26.02
N CYS A 60 -0.10 -5.20 -24.94
CA CYS A 60 -0.98 -6.32 -24.59
C CYS A 60 -2.06 -5.96 -23.56
N TYR A 61 -1.93 -4.83 -22.84
CA TYR A 61 -2.84 -4.45 -21.78
C TYR A 61 -4.28 -4.29 -22.28
N VAL A 62 -5.21 -4.96 -21.60
CA VAL A 62 -6.65 -4.76 -21.80
C VAL A 62 -7.27 -4.27 -20.51
N HIS A 63 -7.99 -3.16 -20.59
CA HIS A 63 -8.59 -2.55 -19.43
C HIS A 63 -9.81 -3.35 -18.94
N MET A 64 -9.76 -3.85 -17.70
CA MET A 64 -10.81 -4.64 -17.05
C MET A 64 -11.03 -4.16 -15.61
N SER A 65 -11.18 -2.85 -15.44
CA SER A 65 -11.36 -2.23 -14.12
C SER A 65 -12.40 -1.13 -14.22
N THR A 66 -13.10 -0.89 -13.12
CA THR A 66 -13.97 0.28 -12.96
C THR A 66 -13.21 1.57 -12.67
N ASN A 67 -11.93 1.50 -12.26
CA ASN A 67 -11.07 2.68 -12.22
C ASN A 67 -10.68 3.09 -13.64
N SER A 68 -10.20 4.32 -13.84
CA SER A 68 -9.75 4.72 -15.18
C SER A 68 -8.50 3.97 -15.62
N GLN A 69 -8.40 3.68 -16.92
CA GLN A 69 -7.20 3.10 -17.52
C GLN A 69 -5.93 3.88 -17.17
N LYS A 70 -5.97 5.22 -17.19
CA LYS A 70 -4.84 6.06 -16.79
C LYS A 70 -4.36 5.77 -15.36
N PHE A 71 -5.29 5.55 -14.44
CA PHE A 71 -4.95 5.24 -13.06
C PHE A 71 -4.30 3.85 -12.93
N GLU A 72 -4.91 2.83 -13.52
CA GLU A 72 -4.38 1.46 -13.47
C GLU A 72 -3.00 1.36 -14.15
N ILE A 73 -2.83 1.98 -15.31
CA ILE A 73 -1.55 2.01 -16.03
C ILE A 73 -0.46 2.70 -15.21
N ALA A 74 -0.77 3.77 -14.47
CA ALA A 74 0.18 4.38 -13.55
C ALA A 74 0.55 3.45 -12.38
N CYS A 75 -0.41 2.64 -11.90
CA CYS A 75 -0.16 1.63 -10.88
C CYS A 75 0.81 0.55 -11.36
N PHE A 76 0.66 0.07 -12.59
CA PHE A 76 1.61 -0.87 -13.18
C PHE A 76 2.97 -0.24 -13.47
N LYS A 77 2.99 0.99 -14.02
CA LYS A 77 4.23 1.68 -14.44
C LYS A 77 5.27 1.73 -13.32
N ARG A 78 4.86 1.85 -12.05
CA ARG A 78 5.78 1.94 -10.90
C ARG A 78 6.80 0.79 -10.86
N PHE A 79 6.39 -0.43 -11.18
CA PHE A 79 7.26 -1.61 -11.13
C PHE A 79 8.31 -1.59 -12.25
N PHE A 80 7.89 -1.22 -13.46
CA PHE A 80 8.81 -1.06 -14.59
C PHE A 80 9.80 0.10 -14.35
N CYS A 81 9.35 1.19 -13.71
CA CYS A 81 10.24 2.27 -13.29
C CYS A 81 11.27 1.80 -12.26
N LEU A 82 10.82 1.10 -11.22
CA LEU A 82 11.71 0.56 -10.19
C LEU A 82 12.72 -0.44 -10.78
N GLU A 83 12.30 -1.34 -11.67
CA GLU A 83 13.18 -2.31 -12.32
C GLU A 83 14.31 -1.60 -13.07
N LYS A 84 13.94 -0.61 -13.90
CA LYS A 84 14.92 0.14 -14.69
C LYS A 84 15.86 0.95 -13.78
N TRP A 85 15.32 1.59 -12.76
CA TRP A 85 16.12 2.34 -11.78
C TRP A 85 17.14 1.44 -11.08
N MET A 86 16.70 0.28 -10.59
CA MET A 86 17.58 -0.68 -9.91
C MET A 86 18.71 -1.16 -10.83
N LYS A 87 18.41 -1.43 -12.11
CA LYS A 87 19.44 -1.77 -13.11
C LYS A 87 20.44 -0.65 -13.34
N GLU A 88 19.97 0.58 -13.53
CA GLU A 88 20.83 1.74 -13.79
C GLU A 88 21.70 2.13 -12.60
N LYS A 89 21.27 1.82 -11.38
CA LYS A 89 21.98 2.13 -10.14
C LYS A 89 22.73 0.94 -9.54
N ASP A 90 22.69 -0.22 -10.21
CA ASP A 90 23.24 -1.49 -9.73
C ASP A 90 22.70 -1.91 -8.34
N GLU A 91 21.47 -1.51 -8.03
CA GLU A 91 20.81 -1.81 -6.77
C GLU A 91 20.18 -3.20 -6.82
N LYS A 92 20.48 -4.03 -5.82
CA LYS A 92 20.00 -5.42 -5.78
C LYS A 92 18.75 -5.61 -4.96
N LYS A 93 18.51 -4.75 -3.97
CA LYS A 93 17.44 -4.88 -2.98
C LYS A 93 16.89 -3.51 -2.60
N ILE A 94 15.58 -3.38 -2.54
CA ILE A 94 14.92 -2.12 -2.13
C ILE A 94 13.71 -2.40 -1.25
N PHE A 95 13.31 -1.36 -0.50
CA PHE A 95 11.94 -1.24 0.01
C PHE A 95 11.19 -0.21 -0.83
N LEU A 96 10.03 -0.61 -1.37
CA LEU A 96 9.05 0.23 -2.03
C LEU A 96 8.00 0.68 -1.01
N LEU A 97 7.78 2.00 -0.95
CA LEU A 97 6.75 2.62 -0.14
C LEU A 97 5.83 3.47 -1.01
N ASP A 98 4.52 3.36 -0.80
CA ASP A 98 3.56 4.34 -1.31
C ASP A 98 3.71 5.66 -0.53
N GLY A 99 3.41 6.79 -1.17
CA GLY A 99 3.59 8.11 -0.55
C GLY A 99 2.57 8.48 0.54
N ASP A 100 1.69 7.56 0.91
CA ASP A 100 0.81 7.64 2.08
C ASP A 100 1.22 6.73 3.24
N ILE A 101 2.49 6.33 3.28
CA ILE A 101 3.11 5.63 4.41
C ILE A 101 3.82 6.62 5.34
N VAL A 102 3.68 6.44 6.66
CA VAL A 102 4.53 7.09 7.67
C VAL A 102 5.44 6.05 8.30
N THR A 103 6.76 6.27 8.21
CA THR A 103 7.81 5.34 8.67
C THR A 103 8.15 5.56 10.14
N PHE A 104 8.38 4.48 10.88
CA PHE A 104 8.77 4.46 12.30
C PHE A 104 9.88 3.45 12.60
N ALA A 105 10.64 3.02 11.58
CA ALA A 105 11.67 2.01 11.71
C ALA A 105 12.80 2.21 10.71
N ASP A 106 14.01 1.83 11.13
CA ASP A 106 15.16 1.62 10.24
C ASP A 106 14.96 0.24 9.59
N TYR A 107 14.59 0.20 8.32
CA TYR A 107 14.23 -1.06 7.68
C TYR A 107 15.41 -2.01 7.52
N SER A 108 16.64 -1.50 7.45
CA SER A 108 17.84 -2.34 7.39
C SER A 108 18.10 -3.05 8.71
N LYS A 109 17.76 -2.42 9.84
CA LYS A 109 17.97 -2.99 11.18
C LYS A 109 16.76 -3.73 11.73
N GLU A 110 15.56 -3.38 11.29
CA GLU A 110 14.33 -3.88 11.91
C GLU A 110 13.50 -4.76 10.97
N ALA A 111 13.43 -4.45 9.68
CA ALA A 111 12.63 -5.20 8.71
C ALA A 111 13.44 -6.26 7.97
N CYS A 112 14.66 -5.96 7.51
CA CYS A 112 15.53 -6.92 6.81
C CYS A 112 15.86 -8.16 7.65
N PRO A 113 16.26 -8.05 8.94
CA PRO A 113 16.69 -9.23 9.70
C PRO A 113 15.57 -10.22 10.02
N ILE A 114 14.31 -9.82 9.80
CA ILE A 114 13.12 -10.64 10.08
C ILE A 114 12.48 -11.20 8.80
N LEU A 115 13.03 -10.89 7.63
CA LEU A 115 12.61 -11.53 6.38
C LEU A 115 13.07 -12.99 6.36
N PRO A 116 12.29 -13.92 5.77
CA PRO A 116 12.76 -15.27 5.50
C PRO A 116 14.07 -15.27 4.70
N ASN A 117 14.95 -16.25 4.95
CA ASN A 117 16.31 -16.30 4.37
C ASN A 117 16.33 -16.26 2.82
N ASP A 118 15.34 -16.84 2.17
CA ASP A 118 15.17 -16.91 0.71
C ASP A 118 14.11 -15.93 0.18
N CYS A 119 13.70 -14.96 1.00
CA CYS A 119 12.70 -13.96 0.64
C CYS A 119 13.18 -13.10 -0.54
N ILE A 120 12.47 -13.18 -1.66
CA ILE A 120 12.78 -12.40 -2.87
C ILE A 120 11.90 -11.16 -3.00
N ALA A 121 10.72 -11.19 -2.38
CA ALA A 121 9.80 -10.06 -2.31
C ALA A 121 8.87 -10.18 -1.10
N THR A 122 8.26 -9.07 -0.69
CA THR A 122 7.21 -9.10 0.32
C THR A 122 5.99 -8.32 -0.13
N LEU A 123 4.80 -8.75 0.25
CA LEU A 123 3.55 -8.07 -0.07
C LEU A 123 2.66 -7.93 1.17
N MET A 124 1.63 -7.09 1.01
CA MET A 124 0.63 -6.83 2.02
C MET A 124 -0.68 -7.46 1.61
N THR A 125 -0.90 -8.70 2.04
CA THR A 125 -2.12 -9.47 1.73
C THR A 125 -2.99 -9.57 2.98
N PRO A 126 -3.99 -8.70 3.15
CA PRO A 126 -4.89 -8.79 4.29
C PRO A 126 -5.80 -10.01 4.12
N THR A 127 -6.19 -10.64 5.23
CA THR A 127 -7.14 -11.76 5.23
C THR A 127 -6.88 -12.75 4.08
N PRO A 128 -5.71 -13.39 4.03
CA PRO A 128 -5.35 -14.24 2.89
C PRO A 128 -6.24 -15.48 2.79
N LYS A 129 -6.80 -15.92 3.91
CA LYS A 129 -7.91 -16.88 3.90
C LYS A 129 -9.08 -16.24 3.16
N ASN A 130 -9.62 -16.95 2.16
CA ASN A 130 -10.74 -16.53 1.32
C ASN A 130 -10.41 -15.59 0.16
N GLN A 131 -9.13 -15.35 -0.17
CA GLN A 131 -8.79 -14.53 -1.34
C GLN A 131 -9.34 -15.09 -2.66
N ASP A 132 -9.42 -16.42 -2.77
CA ASP A 132 -10.00 -17.10 -3.94
C ASP A 132 -11.53 -17.10 -3.92
N ASN A 133 -12.16 -16.90 -2.76
CA ASN A 133 -13.61 -16.74 -2.69
C ASN A 133 -13.98 -15.40 -3.31
N ASN A 134 -14.93 -15.42 -4.24
CA ASN A 134 -15.45 -14.19 -4.88
C ASN A 134 -14.37 -13.33 -5.56
N PHE A 135 -13.29 -13.95 -6.04
CA PHE A 135 -12.24 -13.28 -6.82
C PHE A 135 -11.64 -12.05 -6.12
N LEU A 136 -11.48 -12.05 -4.79
CA LEU A 136 -10.88 -10.92 -4.08
C LEU A 136 -9.49 -10.60 -4.65
N TRP A 137 -8.62 -11.61 -4.71
CA TRP A 137 -7.27 -11.57 -5.31
C TRP A 137 -6.57 -10.22 -5.13
N ALA A 138 -6.16 -9.90 -3.90
CA ALA A 138 -5.61 -8.59 -3.57
C ALA A 138 -4.38 -8.71 -2.66
N SER A 139 -3.20 -8.50 -3.27
CA SER A 139 -1.93 -8.32 -2.55
C SER A 139 -1.38 -6.93 -2.89
N SER A 140 -1.18 -6.09 -1.88
CA SER A 140 -0.78 -4.69 -2.08
C SER A 140 0.73 -4.48 -1.90
N PRO A 141 1.37 -3.60 -2.69
CA PRO A 141 2.80 -3.30 -2.59
C PRO A 141 3.11 -2.05 -1.76
N HIS A 142 2.09 -1.41 -1.14
CA HIS A 142 2.22 -0.09 -0.50
C HIS A 142 3.33 0.00 0.54
N PHE A 143 3.68 -1.12 1.15
CA PHE A 143 4.99 -1.36 1.71
C PHE A 143 5.46 -2.72 1.22
N SER A 144 6.61 -2.78 0.56
CA SER A 144 7.14 -4.06 0.05
C SER A 144 8.66 -4.04 -0.07
N TYR A 145 9.29 -5.17 0.17
CA TYR A 145 10.68 -5.46 -0.16
C TYR A 145 10.75 -6.15 -1.52
N TRP A 146 11.79 -5.85 -2.30
CA TRP A 146 12.03 -6.45 -3.61
C TRP A 146 13.52 -6.70 -3.84
N THR A 147 13.85 -7.88 -4.35
CA THR A 147 15.08 -8.12 -5.10
C THR A 147 14.91 -7.69 -6.55
N LEU A 148 16.01 -7.36 -7.24
CA LEU A 148 15.97 -7.06 -8.68
C LEU A 148 15.35 -8.21 -9.48
N GLU A 149 15.78 -9.45 -9.21
CA GLU A 149 15.28 -10.65 -9.89
C GLU A 149 13.76 -10.83 -9.73
N ALA A 150 13.23 -10.66 -8.52
CA ALA A 150 11.79 -10.76 -8.28
C ALA A 150 11.01 -9.67 -9.03
N LEU A 151 11.57 -8.46 -9.11
CA LEU A 151 10.93 -7.35 -9.80
C LEU A 151 10.94 -7.57 -11.32
N GLU A 152 12.02 -8.11 -11.88
CA GLU A 152 12.11 -8.52 -13.28
C GLU A 152 11.07 -9.61 -13.61
N ASP A 153 10.99 -10.66 -12.80
CA ASP A 153 10.00 -11.72 -13.01
C ASP A 153 8.57 -11.21 -12.85
N PHE A 154 8.30 -10.30 -11.92
CA PHE A 154 6.97 -9.71 -11.76
C PHE A 154 6.58 -8.82 -12.96
N THR A 155 7.48 -7.99 -13.49
CA THR A 155 7.17 -7.17 -14.68
C THR A 155 7.02 -8.03 -15.93
N ASP A 156 7.75 -9.15 -16.05
CA ASP A 156 7.50 -10.16 -17.09
C ASP A 156 6.15 -10.85 -16.89
N PHE A 157 5.79 -11.20 -15.66
CA PHE A 157 4.47 -11.73 -15.34
C PHE A 157 3.36 -10.75 -15.72
N CYS A 158 3.54 -9.44 -15.54
CA CYS A 158 2.56 -8.44 -15.96
C CYS A 158 2.32 -8.50 -17.47
N ILE A 159 3.34 -8.69 -18.30
CA ILE A 159 3.18 -8.88 -19.75
C ILE A 159 2.50 -10.23 -20.04
N ARG A 160 3.02 -11.32 -19.45
CA ARG A 160 2.48 -12.68 -19.63
C ARG A 160 1.01 -12.79 -19.24
N ALA A 161 0.57 -12.06 -18.21
CA ALA A 161 -0.80 -12.10 -17.71
C ALA A 161 -1.83 -11.66 -18.76
N TYR A 162 -1.43 -10.79 -19.69
CA TYR A 162 -2.27 -10.31 -20.77
C TYR A 162 -2.01 -10.98 -22.12
N SER A 163 -0.79 -11.49 -22.36
CA SER A 163 -0.44 -12.15 -23.63
C SER A 163 -0.66 -13.66 -23.63
N ASN A 164 -0.63 -14.32 -22.47
CA ASN A 164 -0.88 -15.76 -22.35
C ASN A 164 -2.37 -16.02 -22.15
N LYS A 165 -2.98 -16.80 -23.06
CA LYS A 165 -4.42 -17.10 -23.03
C LYS A 165 -4.90 -17.70 -21.70
N ASN A 166 -4.16 -18.64 -21.11
CA ASN A 166 -4.61 -19.33 -19.89
C ASN A 166 -4.64 -18.39 -18.67
N ILE A 167 -3.71 -17.43 -18.59
CA ILE A 167 -3.73 -16.42 -17.52
C ILE A 167 -4.80 -15.38 -17.82
N ARG A 168 -4.90 -14.95 -19.09
CA ARG A 168 -5.88 -14.00 -19.58
C ARG A 168 -7.31 -14.43 -19.29
N ASP A 169 -7.66 -15.68 -19.55
CA ASP A 169 -8.99 -16.25 -19.29
C ASP A 169 -9.35 -16.13 -17.79
N LYS A 170 -8.39 -16.29 -16.87
CA LYS A 170 -8.63 -16.11 -15.42
C LYS A 170 -8.93 -14.65 -15.06
N LEU A 171 -8.26 -13.70 -15.70
CA LEU A 171 -8.51 -12.27 -15.51
C LEU A 171 -9.90 -11.88 -16.04
N GLU A 172 -10.27 -12.41 -17.19
CA GLU A 172 -11.60 -12.20 -17.79
C GLU A 172 -12.71 -12.82 -16.95
N ALA A 173 -12.51 -14.01 -16.37
CA ALA A 173 -13.45 -14.62 -15.45
C ALA A 173 -13.70 -13.75 -14.20
N LYS A 174 -12.63 -13.21 -13.59
CA LYS A 174 -12.77 -12.24 -12.48
C LYS A 174 -13.51 -10.99 -12.93
N TRP A 175 -13.18 -10.45 -14.11
CA TRP A 175 -13.83 -9.26 -14.64
C TRP A 175 -15.33 -9.48 -14.89
N GLN A 176 -15.70 -10.62 -15.50
CA GLN A 176 -17.09 -10.98 -15.72
C GLN A 176 -17.85 -11.11 -14.40
N TRP A 177 -17.23 -11.71 -13.38
CA TRP A 177 -17.83 -11.77 -12.04
C TRP A 177 -18.13 -10.37 -11.47
N HIS A 178 -17.22 -9.39 -11.64
CA HIS A 178 -17.45 -8.01 -11.21
C HIS A 178 -18.63 -7.36 -11.95
N ILE A 179 -18.76 -7.59 -13.26
CA ILE A 179 -19.88 -7.10 -14.08
C ILE A 179 -21.19 -7.72 -13.62
N ASP A 180 -21.26 -9.06 -13.56
CA ASP A 180 -22.50 -9.79 -13.22
C ASP A 180 -23.00 -9.42 -11.82
N ASN A 181 -22.09 -9.19 -10.87
CA ASN A 181 -22.42 -8.87 -9.48
C ASN A 181 -22.51 -7.36 -9.21
N HIS A 182 -22.36 -6.50 -10.22
CA HIS A 182 -22.39 -5.04 -10.09
C HIS A 182 -21.42 -4.53 -9.00
N LYS A 183 -20.24 -5.16 -8.89
CA LYS A 183 -19.23 -4.84 -7.87
C LYS A 183 -18.13 -3.97 -8.48
N PRO A 184 -17.83 -2.78 -7.90
CA PRO A 184 -16.66 -2.03 -8.34
C PRO A 184 -15.38 -2.83 -8.09
N GLY A 185 -14.35 -2.52 -8.86
CA GLY A 185 -13.08 -3.24 -8.88
C GLY A 185 -12.76 -3.79 -10.27
N GLY A 186 -12.18 -4.99 -10.31
CA GLY A 186 -11.69 -5.64 -11.52
C GLY A 186 -10.20 -6.00 -11.41
N ILE A 187 -9.49 -5.86 -12.51
CA ILE A 187 -8.08 -6.23 -12.66
C ILE A 187 -7.20 -4.99 -12.52
N CYS A 188 -6.37 -5.00 -11.47
CA CYS A 188 -5.35 -4.00 -11.17
C CYS A 188 -4.02 -4.70 -10.88
N ASP A 189 -3.01 -3.92 -10.56
CA ASP A 189 -1.69 -4.44 -10.20
C ASP A 189 -1.72 -5.33 -8.95
N MET A 190 -2.56 -5.02 -7.96
CA MET A 190 -2.75 -5.87 -6.78
C MET A 190 -3.34 -7.25 -7.11
N THR A 191 -4.16 -7.34 -8.16
CA THR A 191 -4.65 -8.62 -8.67
C THR A 191 -3.51 -9.44 -9.24
N LEU A 192 -2.63 -8.82 -10.03
CA LEU A 192 -1.50 -9.50 -10.64
C LEU A 192 -0.43 -9.86 -9.62
N LEU A 193 -0.18 -9.01 -8.62
CA LEU A 193 0.68 -9.32 -7.48
C LEU A 193 0.18 -10.54 -6.71
N TYR A 194 -1.12 -10.64 -6.45
CA TYR A 194 -1.69 -11.82 -5.80
C TYR A 194 -1.48 -13.08 -6.64
N LEU A 195 -1.82 -13.05 -7.94
CA LEU A 195 -1.68 -14.21 -8.81
C LEU A 195 -0.22 -14.65 -8.99
N TRP A 196 0.71 -13.70 -9.02
CA TRP A 196 2.15 -13.96 -9.11
C TRP A 196 2.72 -14.57 -7.82
N SER A 197 2.23 -14.13 -6.66
CA SER A 197 2.83 -14.49 -5.35
C SER A 197 2.17 -15.67 -4.63
N LYS A 198 0.90 -15.95 -4.88
CA LYS A 198 0.09 -16.84 -4.02
C LYS A 198 0.65 -18.26 -3.84
N ASP A 199 1.35 -18.78 -4.86
CA ASP A 199 1.94 -20.11 -4.86
C ASP A 199 3.48 -20.07 -4.74
N ASN A 200 4.05 -18.89 -4.48
CA ASN A 200 5.50 -18.68 -4.37
C ASN A 200 5.92 -18.51 -2.90
N SER A 201 6.52 -19.57 -2.33
CA SER A 201 6.97 -19.57 -0.92
C SER A 201 8.05 -18.53 -0.60
N LYS A 202 8.72 -17.98 -1.62
CA LYS A 202 9.73 -16.93 -1.46
C LYS A 202 9.15 -15.51 -1.37
N VAL A 203 7.82 -15.37 -1.51
CA VAL A 203 7.12 -14.09 -1.33
C VAL A 203 6.43 -14.08 0.03
N ALA A 204 6.93 -13.27 0.95
CA ALA A 204 6.41 -13.21 2.31
C ALA A 204 5.26 -12.20 2.47
N ASN A 205 4.34 -12.48 3.40
CA ASN A 205 3.24 -11.58 3.74
C ASN A 205 3.53 -10.80 5.04
N LEU A 206 3.68 -9.49 4.92
CA LEU A 206 4.05 -8.62 6.03
C LEU A 206 2.86 -8.16 6.90
N THR A 207 1.63 -8.57 6.59
CA THR A 207 0.46 -8.25 7.46
C THR A 207 0.46 -9.08 8.74
N THR A 208 1.28 -10.13 8.81
CA THR A 208 1.43 -10.99 9.99
C THR A 208 2.17 -10.27 11.11
N VAL A 209 1.98 -10.75 12.34
CA VAL A 209 2.83 -10.35 13.47
C VAL A 209 4.13 -11.15 13.39
N ILE A 210 5.23 -10.44 13.18
CA ILE A 210 6.57 -10.99 13.03
C ILE A 210 7.25 -10.99 14.41
N ASN A 211 7.97 -12.07 14.72
CA ASN A 211 8.64 -12.32 16.01
C ASN A 211 7.76 -12.06 17.24
N ASN A 212 6.44 -12.22 17.06
CA ASN A 212 5.45 -12.02 18.10
C ASN A 212 5.47 -10.60 18.73
N ASN A 213 5.99 -9.57 18.05
CA ASN A 213 6.09 -8.23 18.66
C ASN A 213 5.95 -7.05 17.69
N MET A 214 6.08 -7.26 16.38
CA MET A 214 6.03 -6.19 15.39
C MET A 214 5.27 -6.58 14.13
N THR A 215 4.77 -5.59 13.41
CA THR A 215 4.09 -5.77 12.13
C THR A 215 4.14 -4.49 11.31
N LEU A 216 3.60 -4.56 10.10
CA LEU A 216 3.39 -3.43 9.23
C LEU A 216 1.88 -3.21 9.07
N ASP A 217 1.46 -1.97 9.21
CA ASP A 217 0.04 -1.64 9.14
C ASP A 217 -0.47 -1.72 7.70
N HIS A 218 -1.40 -2.67 7.43
CA HIS A 218 -2.07 -2.72 6.14
C HIS A 218 -2.89 -1.47 5.82
N ASN A 219 -3.60 -0.90 6.81
CA ASN A 219 -4.41 0.31 6.64
C ASN A 219 -4.93 0.79 8.01
N ILE A 220 -4.60 2.04 8.38
CA ILE A 220 -5.04 2.63 9.65
C ILE A 220 -6.56 2.76 9.76
N ASN A 221 -7.30 2.77 8.65
CA ASN A 221 -8.76 2.89 8.66
C ASN A 221 -9.48 1.57 8.94
N SER A 222 -8.77 0.44 9.00
CA SER A 222 -9.35 -0.90 9.17
C SER A 222 -8.92 -1.50 10.50
N SER A 223 -9.72 -2.35 11.15
CA SER A 223 -9.20 -3.17 12.26
C SER A 223 -8.36 -4.35 11.75
N THR A 224 -8.53 -4.72 10.49
CA THR A 224 -7.87 -5.86 9.85
C THR A 224 -6.40 -5.59 9.55
N ASN A 225 -5.56 -6.60 9.80
CA ASN A 225 -4.26 -6.74 9.16
C ASN A 225 -4.22 -8.11 8.48
N TYR A 226 -3.65 -9.14 9.13
CA TYR A 226 -3.69 -10.51 8.64
C TYR A 226 -5.05 -11.16 8.90
N LEU A 227 -5.66 -10.87 10.06
CA LEU A 227 -6.96 -11.42 10.46
C LEU A 227 -8.04 -10.34 10.44
N GLU A 228 -9.28 -10.76 10.22
CA GLU A 228 -10.43 -9.87 10.41
C GLU A 228 -10.50 -9.41 11.86
N ASP A 229 -10.80 -8.13 12.03
CA ASP A 229 -10.98 -7.51 13.34
C ASP A 229 -9.80 -7.69 14.30
N GLU A 230 -8.57 -7.66 13.79
CA GLU A 230 -7.35 -7.99 14.54
C GLU A 230 -6.91 -6.91 15.54
N TYR A 231 -7.06 -5.62 15.18
CA TYR A 231 -6.59 -4.50 15.99
C TYR A 231 -7.71 -3.65 16.55
N GLN A 232 -7.50 -3.11 17.76
CA GLN A 232 -8.46 -2.20 18.40
C GLN A 232 -8.59 -0.89 17.61
N MET A 233 -9.83 -0.40 17.48
CA MET A 233 -10.16 0.85 16.80
C MET A 233 -10.55 1.96 17.79
N GLN A 234 -10.32 3.21 17.39
CA GLN A 234 -10.74 4.43 18.06
C GLN A 234 -11.21 5.44 17.00
N PHE A 235 -12.47 5.87 17.10
CA PHE A 235 -13.09 6.84 16.17
C PHE A 235 -12.89 6.49 14.68
N GLY A 236 -12.94 5.19 14.32
CA GLY A 236 -12.78 4.74 12.93
C GLY A 236 -11.35 4.72 12.41
N LEU A 237 -10.34 4.84 13.28
CA LEU A 237 -8.93 4.57 12.99
C LEU A 237 -8.42 3.49 13.93
N LYS A 238 -7.34 2.77 13.59
CA LYS A 238 -6.62 1.93 14.54
C LYS A 238 -6.21 2.78 15.74
N LYS A 239 -6.42 2.26 16.94
CA LYS A 239 -5.98 2.89 18.18
C LYS A 239 -4.46 2.75 18.29
N LEU A 240 -3.76 3.89 18.26
CA LEU A 240 -2.31 3.94 18.37
C LEU A 240 -1.90 4.35 19.78
N ILE A 241 -0.92 3.65 20.33
CA ILE A 241 -0.30 3.90 21.63
C ILE A 241 1.17 4.23 21.35
N PHE A 242 1.59 5.45 21.63
CA PHE A 242 2.96 5.87 21.36
C PHE A 242 3.87 5.62 22.56
N LYS A 243 4.89 4.77 22.39
CA LYS A 243 5.95 4.55 23.38
C LYS A 243 7.27 5.03 22.82
N ASN A 244 7.91 6.00 23.49
CA ASN A 244 9.13 6.64 23.00
C ASN A 244 9.02 7.15 21.55
N GLY A 245 7.81 7.56 21.14
CA GLY A 245 7.54 8.04 19.79
C GLY A 245 7.32 6.94 18.74
N ILE A 246 7.28 5.67 19.11
CA ILE A 246 6.97 4.55 18.22
C ILE A 246 5.50 4.13 18.41
N PRO A 247 4.73 3.92 17.33
CA PRO A 247 3.33 3.51 17.42
C PRO A 247 3.19 2.02 17.72
N TYR A 248 2.30 1.70 18.65
CA TYR A 248 1.83 0.35 18.96
C TYR A 248 0.33 0.27 18.74
N GLY A 249 -0.17 -0.88 18.30
CA GLY A 249 -1.59 -1.21 18.27
C GLY A 249 -1.91 -2.37 19.20
N TYR A 250 -3.06 -2.32 19.86
CA TYR A 250 -3.54 -3.47 20.63
C TYR A 250 -4.09 -4.54 19.70
N ASN A 251 -3.38 -5.66 19.57
CA ASN A 251 -3.81 -6.85 18.86
C ASN A 251 -4.73 -7.66 19.78
N LYS A 252 -5.99 -7.80 19.39
CA LYS A 252 -7.03 -8.46 20.20
C LYS A 252 -6.86 -9.97 20.27
N ASN A 253 -6.29 -10.56 19.21
CA ASN A 253 -6.14 -12.01 19.12
C ASN A 253 -4.96 -12.48 19.96
N LEU A 254 -3.88 -11.69 20.03
CA LEU A 254 -2.72 -11.95 20.86
C LEU A 254 -2.83 -11.33 22.27
N ASN A 255 -3.90 -10.58 22.53
CA ASN A 255 -4.15 -9.86 23.78
C ASN A 255 -2.95 -9.01 24.25
N LYS A 256 -2.32 -8.28 23.32
CA LYS A 256 -1.14 -7.45 23.61
C LYS A 256 -0.90 -6.35 22.59
N GLU A 257 -0.01 -5.44 22.94
CA GLU A 257 0.45 -4.37 22.07
C GLU A 257 1.53 -4.87 21.10
N ILE A 258 1.36 -4.56 19.82
CA ILE A 258 2.27 -4.89 18.72
C ILE A 258 2.83 -3.60 18.15
N LYS A 259 4.14 -3.54 17.96
CA LYS A 259 4.84 -2.41 17.33
C LYS A 259 4.47 -2.33 15.85
N PHE A 260 4.12 -1.15 15.36
CA PHE A 260 4.01 -0.89 13.93
C PHE A 260 5.30 -0.27 13.39
N LEU A 261 5.93 -0.90 12.40
CA LEU A 261 7.12 -0.34 11.73
C LEU A 261 6.77 0.82 10.79
N CYS A 262 5.54 0.82 10.27
CA CYS A 262 4.98 1.91 9.49
C CYS A 262 3.45 1.97 9.66
N ILE A 263 2.85 3.10 9.29
CA ILE A 263 1.40 3.31 9.31
C ILE A 263 0.93 3.69 7.91
N HIS A 264 -0.03 2.94 7.36
CA HIS A 264 -0.57 3.19 6.02
C HIS A 264 -1.82 4.05 6.08
N CYS A 265 -1.67 5.29 5.63
CA CYS A 265 -2.66 6.36 5.72
C CYS A 265 -3.48 6.50 4.43
N GLN A 266 -3.99 5.40 3.87
CA GLN A 266 -4.73 5.42 2.61
C GLN A 266 -5.97 6.33 2.64
N GLY A 267 -6.29 6.95 1.50
CA GLY A 267 -7.54 7.68 1.31
C GLY A 267 -7.65 8.92 2.21
N ARG A 268 -8.73 9.02 3.01
CA ARG A 268 -8.95 10.19 3.88
C ARG A 268 -7.93 10.26 5.03
N ALA A 269 -7.31 9.14 5.39
CA ALA A 269 -6.28 9.09 6.41
C ALA A 269 -4.98 9.83 6.02
N LYS A 270 -4.80 10.24 4.76
CA LYS A 270 -3.69 11.11 4.34
C LYS A 270 -3.57 12.38 5.19
N SER A 271 -4.69 12.89 5.69
CA SER A 271 -4.74 14.04 6.60
C SER A 271 -4.11 13.76 7.98
N VAL A 272 -4.07 12.48 8.39
CA VAL A 272 -3.52 12.00 9.67
C VAL A 272 -1.99 12.00 9.67
N MET A 273 -1.35 11.89 8.50
CA MET A 273 0.12 11.80 8.38
C MET A 273 0.86 12.96 9.06
N ARG A 274 0.31 14.18 9.02
CA ARG A 274 0.87 15.33 9.73
C ARG A 274 0.94 15.10 11.24
N PHE A 275 -0.11 14.51 11.81
CA PHE A 275 -0.19 14.23 13.25
C PHE A 275 0.76 13.11 13.66
N LEU A 276 0.90 12.09 12.81
CA LEU A 276 1.83 10.98 13.05
C LEU A 276 3.29 11.43 12.97
N TYR A 277 3.61 12.32 12.02
CA TYR A 277 4.96 12.84 11.85
C TYR A 277 5.40 13.68 13.06
N TYR A 278 4.66 14.74 13.39
CA TYR A 278 5.05 15.64 14.48
C TYR A 278 4.73 15.05 15.86
N LYS A 279 5.77 14.78 16.65
CA LYS A 279 5.66 14.15 17.98
C LYS A 279 4.64 14.84 18.89
N GLN A 280 4.55 16.18 18.87
CA GLN A 280 3.63 16.93 19.73
C GLN A 280 2.15 16.79 19.32
N LEU A 281 1.87 16.31 18.09
CA LEU A 281 0.52 16.19 17.55
C LEU A 281 -0.03 14.76 17.60
N ARG A 282 0.81 13.77 17.94
CA ARG A 282 0.48 12.34 17.81
C ARG A 282 -0.76 11.94 18.60
N ASP A 283 -0.95 12.47 19.80
CA ASP A 283 -2.12 12.16 20.63
C ASP A 283 -3.45 12.69 20.06
N PHE A 284 -3.38 13.56 19.04
CA PHE A 284 -4.54 14.16 18.38
C PHE A 284 -4.80 13.59 16.98
N TYR A 285 -4.13 12.51 16.58
CA TYR A 285 -4.24 11.94 15.23
C TYR A 285 -5.69 11.59 14.83
N TYR A 286 -6.55 11.26 15.81
CA TYR A 286 -7.96 10.91 15.61
C TYR A 286 -8.93 12.09 15.58
N ILE A 287 -8.47 13.34 15.84
CA ILE A 287 -9.38 14.48 16.09
C ILE A 287 -10.30 14.76 14.90
N GLY A 288 -9.79 14.64 13.67
CA GLY A 288 -10.58 14.83 12.45
C GLY A 288 -11.72 13.83 12.34
N ASN A 289 -11.51 12.60 12.79
CA ASN A 289 -12.53 11.56 12.79
C ASN A 289 -13.51 11.72 13.96
N LEU A 290 -13.03 12.14 15.14
CA LEU A 290 -13.90 12.45 16.29
C LEU A 290 -14.91 13.55 15.94
N VAL A 291 -14.48 14.62 15.28
CA VAL A 291 -15.37 15.70 14.82
C VAL A 291 -16.40 15.17 13.82
N GLN A 292 -16.00 14.34 12.87
CA GLN A 292 -16.93 13.73 11.91
C GLN A 292 -17.95 12.82 12.59
N ALA A 293 -17.52 11.96 13.52
CA ALA A 293 -18.41 11.09 14.28
C ALA A 293 -19.43 11.89 15.12
N THR A 294 -18.98 12.99 15.74
CA THR A 294 -19.84 13.88 16.51
C THR A 294 -20.89 14.57 15.61
N LYS A 295 -20.47 15.11 14.46
CA LYS A 295 -21.38 15.72 13.48
C LYS A 295 -22.43 14.72 12.98
N ALA A 296 -22.02 13.48 12.70
CA ALA A 296 -22.94 12.42 12.26
C ALA A 296 -23.99 12.09 13.34
N LYS A 297 -23.57 11.96 14.60
CA LYS A 297 -24.49 11.73 15.73
C LYS A 297 -25.47 12.89 15.92
N MET A 298 -25.00 14.14 15.85
CA MET A 298 -25.87 15.32 15.94
C MET A 298 -26.91 15.34 14.81
N LYS A 299 -26.51 15.04 13.57
CA LYS A 299 -27.44 14.99 12.43
C LYS A 299 -28.53 13.93 12.62
N LEU A 300 -28.17 12.75 13.15
CA LEU A 300 -29.14 11.70 13.48
C LEU A 300 -30.10 12.13 14.58
N LEU A 301 -29.60 12.79 15.62
CA LEU A 301 -30.43 13.30 16.72
C LEU A 301 -31.44 14.34 16.22
N ILE A 302 -30.99 15.31 15.42
CA ILE A 302 -31.87 16.33 14.81
C ILE A 302 -32.94 15.66 13.94
N LYS A 303 -32.56 14.69 13.10
CA LYS A 303 -33.51 13.96 12.25
C LYS A 303 -34.59 13.26 13.10
N LYS A 304 -34.19 12.63 14.22
CA LYS A 304 -35.12 11.96 15.15
C LYS A 304 -36.07 12.94 15.85
N ILE A 305 -35.60 14.13 16.20
CA ILE A 305 -36.44 15.19 16.79
C ILE A 305 -37.45 15.72 15.78
N ILE A 306 -37.04 15.92 14.52
CA ILE A 306 -37.93 16.42 13.46
C ILE A 306 -38.94 15.36 13.02
N SER A 307 -38.58 14.07 12.96
CA SER A 307 -39.50 12.99 12.57
C SER A 307 -40.51 12.59 13.65
N ASN A 308 -40.29 13.03 14.89
CA ASN A 308 -41.21 12.81 16.02
C ASN A 308 -42.12 14.02 16.27
N LYS A 309 -42.13 15.00 15.37
CA LYS A 309 -43.13 16.07 15.25
C LYS A 309 -43.97 15.81 14.01
#